data_AF-A0A317V2Q7-F1
#
_entry.id   AF-A0A317V2Q7-F1
#
_cell.length_a   1.000
_cell.length_b   1.000
_cell.length_c   1.000
_cell.angle_alpha   90.00
_cell.angle_beta   90.00
_cell.angle_gamma   90.00
#
_symmetry.space_group_name_H-M   'P 1'
#
loop_
_entity.id
_entity.type
_entity.pdbx_description
1 polymer ?
#
loop_
_entity_poly.entity_id
_entity_poly.type
_entity_poly.pdbx_seq_one_letter_code
_entity_poly.pdbx_strand_id
1 'polypeptide(L)'
;YTHYWSVIDTESREWHQAWPQLVQDTWTIIERAGIALTGPPLYGHETTPLVCEQNGIMINGVGEDGCECLVLRKEETTVTSCMTLERPYDLVVGCILLRAYALAPGQFDLISDGYWEDWRHVRQFYAQLWPD
;
A
#
# COMPACT_ATOMS: atom_id res chain seq x y z
N TYR A 1 -3.36 6.83 13.18
CA TYR A 1 -2.28 6.19 12.42
C TYR A 1 -2.53 6.44 10.95
N THR A 2 -1.58 7.15 10.35
CA THR A 2 -1.65 7.70 9.00
C THR A 2 -0.32 7.47 8.32
N HIS A 3 -0.37 6.91 7.10
CA HIS A 3 0.79 6.75 6.24
C HIS A 3 0.85 7.88 5.24
N TYR A 4 2.06 8.35 4.92
CA TYR A 4 2.30 9.35 3.88
C TYR A 4 3.42 8.87 2.97
N TRP A 5 3.30 9.15 1.68
CA TRP A 5 4.31 8.80 0.70
C TRP A 5 4.35 9.78 -0.46
N SER A 6 5.46 9.75 -1.19
CA SER A 6 5.63 10.45 -2.46
C SER A 6 6.60 9.70 -3.36
N VAL A 7 6.40 9.85 -4.66
CA VAL A 7 7.37 9.42 -5.68
C VAL A 7 8.17 10.65 -6.12
N ILE A 8 9.49 10.61 -5.98
CA ILE A 8 10.40 11.73 -6.26
C ILE A 8 10.41 12.07 -7.76
N ASP A 9 10.64 11.05 -8.60
CA ASP A 9 10.58 11.16 -10.06
C ASP A 9 9.76 9.99 -10.63
N THR A 10 8.53 10.30 -11.06
CA THR A 10 7.60 9.31 -11.63
C THR A 10 8.08 8.73 -12.95
N GLU A 11 8.98 9.42 -13.66
CA GLU A 11 9.56 8.96 -14.93
C GLU A 11 10.89 8.22 -14.74
N SER A 12 11.36 8.11 -13.50
CA SER A 12 12.61 7.42 -13.19
C SER A 12 12.55 5.95 -13.62
N ARG A 13 13.69 5.47 -14.13
CA ARG A 13 13.82 4.06 -14.53
C ARG A 13 13.56 3.11 -13.35
N GLU A 14 14.01 3.47 -12.16
CA GLU A 14 13.87 2.68 -10.94
C GLU A 14 12.39 2.50 -10.59
N TRP A 15 11.60 3.58 -10.54
CA TRP A 15 10.17 3.48 -10.28
C TRP A 15 9.41 2.73 -11.38
N HIS A 16 9.76 2.97 -12.64
CA HIS A 16 9.18 2.24 -13.77
C HIS A 16 9.44 0.74 -13.73
N GLN A 17 10.59 0.31 -13.21
CA GLN A 17 10.92 -1.11 -13.01
C GLN A 17 10.23 -1.70 -11.77
N ALA A 18 10.12 -0.91 -10.69
CA ALA A 18 9.48 -1.31 -9.45
C ALA A 18 7.96 -1.49 -9.59
N TRP A 19 7.29 -0.62 -10.35
CA TRP A 19 5.82 -0.57 -10.45
C TRP A 19 5.14 -1.90 -10.82
N PRO A 20 5.49 -2.57 -11.93
CA PRO A 20 4.86 -3.85 -12.28
C PRO A 20 5.11 -4.93 -11.21
N GLN A 21 6.30 -4.95 -10.62
CA GLN A 21 6.62 -5.87 -9.52
C GLN A 21 5.78 -5.56 -8.28
N LEU A 22 5.60 -4.29 -7.91
CA LEU A 22 4.77 -3.88 -6.79
C LEU A 22 3.31 -4.29 -6.96
N VAL A 23 2.77 -4.16 -8.18
CA VAL A 23 1.39 -4.61 -8.50
C VAL A 23 1.26 -6.12 -8.32
N GLN A 24 2.24 -6.91 -8.77
CA GLN A 24 2.26 -8.36 -8.57
C GLN A 24 2.41 -8.74 -7.09
N ASP A 25 3.32 -8.08 -6.39
CA ASP A 25 3.59 -8.30 -4.96
C ASP A 25 2.38 -7.93 -4.10
N THR A 26 1.59 -6.93 -4.51
CA THR A 26 0.34 -6.55 -3.85
C THR A 26 -0.65 -7.71 -3.81
N TRP A 27 -0.79 -8.48 -4.89
CA TRP A 27 -1.64 -9.68 -4.87
C TRP A 27 -1.14 -10.74 -3.89
N THR A 28 0.18 -10.92 -3.81
CA THR A 28 0.81 -11.83 -2.85
C THR A 28 0.55 -11.37 -1.41
N ILE A 29 0.68 -10.07 -1.14
CA ILE A 29 0.37 -9.46 0.16
C ILE A 29 -1.09 -9.72 0.54
N ILE A 30 -2.03 -9.45 -0.37
CA ILE A 30 -3.47 -9.63 -0.12
C ILE A 30 -3.78 -11.09 0.20
N GLU A 31 -3.30 -12.02 -0.62
CA GLU A 31 -3.54 -13.45 -0.43
C GLU A 31 -2.98 -13.94 0.92
N ARG A 32 -1.76 -13.52 1.26
CA ARG A 32 -1.06 -13.99 2.46
C ARG A 32 -1.54 -13.32 3.74
N ALA A 33 -2.04 -12.10 3.67
CA ALA A 33 -2.63 -11.41 4.82
C ALA A 33 -3.95 -12.08 5.24
N GLY A 34 -4.72 -12.58 4.28
CA GLY A 34 -6.01 -13.23 4.56
C GLY A 34 -7.05 -12.27 5.18
N ILE A 35 -6.88 -10.97 4.97
CA ILE A 35 -7.76 -9.91 5.48
C ILE A 35 -8.82 -9.60 4.44
N ALA A 36 -10.06 -9.41 4.88
CA ALA A 36 -11.14 -8.98 4.00
C ALA A 36 -10.91 -7.53 3.54
N LEU A 37 -10.91 -7.31 2.22
CA LEU A 37 -10.61 -6.01 1.62
C LEU A 37 -11.69 -5.63 0.62
N THR A 38 -11.90 -4.33 0.48
CA THR A 38 -12.70 -3.71 -0.58
C THR A 38 -11.84 -2.78 -1.42
N GLY A 39 -12.32 -2.41 -2.61
CA GLY A 39 -11.80 -1.30 -3.38
C GLY A 39 -12.43 0.04 -2.97
N PRO A 40 -12.22 1.10 -3.77
CA PRO A 40 -12.87 2.37 -3.57
C PRO A 40 -14.40 2.20 -3.65
N PRO A 41 -15.17 2.88 -2.77
CA PRO A 41 -16.62 2.74 -2.75
C PRO A 41 -17.22 3.26 -4.06
N LEU A 42 -18.06 2.44 -4.69
CA LEU A 42 -18.87 2.84 -5.84
C LEU A 42 -20.31 3.01 -5.36
N TYR A 43 -20.79 4.26 -5.33
CA TYR A 43 -22.15 4.59 -4.89
C TYR A 43 -22.50 4.06 -3.49
N GLY A 44 -21.52 4.01 -2.58
CA GLY A 44 -21.72 3.51 -1.21
C GLY A 44 -21.74 1.99 -1.08
N HIS A 45 -21.41 1.25 -2.15
CA HIS A 45 -21.27 -0.20 -2.12
C HIS A 45 -19.80 -0.63 -2.04
N GLU A 46 -19.56 -1.73 -1.33
CA GLU A 46 -18.29 -2.44 -1.33
C GLU A 46 -17.98 -2.97 -2.73
N THR A 47 -16.71 -2.93 -3.07
CA THR A 47 -16.18 -3.34 -4.37
C THR A 47 -15.00 -4.27 -4.16
N THR A 48 -14.55 -4.97 -5.19
CA THR A 48 -13.29 -5.71 -5.08
C THR A 48 -12.11 -4.75 -5.03
N PRO A 49 -11.03 -5.06 -4.27
CA PRO A 49 -9.77 -4.34 -4.35
C PRO A 49 -9.34 -4.14 -5.81
N LEU A 50 -8.90 -2.93 -6.15
CA LEU A 50 -8.44 -2.62 -7.50
C LEU A 50 -6.92 -2.63 -7.50
N VAL A 51 -6.33 -3.61 -8.17
CA VAL A 51 -4.88 -3.80 -8.25
C VAL A 51 -4.51 -4.11 -9.69
N CYS A 52 -4.10 -3.08 -10.44
CA CYS A 52 -3.58 -3.25 -11.79
C CYS A 52 -2.60 -2.13 -12.17
N GLU A 53 -1.74 -2.41 -13.13
CA GLU A 53 -0.70 -1.47 -13.56
C GLU A 53 -1.27 -0.16 -14.11
N GLN A 54 -2.42 -0.22 -14.80
CA GLN A 54 -3.01 0.92 -15.49
C GLN A 54 -3.74 1.87 -14.53
N ASN A 55 -4.48 1.33 -13.56
CA ASN A 55 -5.33 2.16 -12.69
C ASN A 55 -4.74 2.40 -11.31
N GLY A 56 -3.77 1.59 -10.87
CA GLY A 56 -3.17 1.70 -9.54
C GLY A 56 -3.53 0.57 -8.60
N ILE A 57 -3.19 0.81 -7.33
CA ILE A 57 -3.53 -0.01 -6.19
C ILE A 57 -4.51 0.80 -5.33
N MET A 58 -5.74 0.34 -5.21
CA MET A 58 -6.78 0.97 -4.42
C MET A 58 -7.47 -0.06 -3.51
N ILE A 59 -7.29 0.11 -2.20
CA ILE A 59 -7.64 -0.88 -1.18
C ILE A 59 -8.16 -0.19 0.08
N ASN A 60 -9.21 -0.73 0.69
CA ASN A 60 -9.70 -0.34 2.00
C ASN A 60 -10.17 -1.58 2.78
N GLY A 61 -10.44 -1.42 4.08
CA GLY A 61 -11.15 -2.43 4.88
C GLY A 61 -12.65 -2.47 4.56
N VAL A 62 -13.25 -3.64 4.80
CA VAL A 62 -14.69 -3.93 4.58
C VAL A 62 -15.51 -3.36 5.74
N GLY A 63 -16.67 -2.78 5.47
CA GLY A 63 -17.58 -2.24 6.50
C GLY A 63 -16.90 -1.33 7.54
N GLU A 64 -17.04 -1.69 8.82
CA GLU A 64 -16.48 -0.94 9.96
C GLU A 64 -14.95 -1.08 10.11
N ASP A 65 -14.35 -2.03 9.40
CA ASP A 65 -12.89 -2.20 9.33
C ASP A 65 -12.24 -1.25 8.32
N GLY A 66 -13.02 -0.49 7.55
CA GLY A 66 -12.51 0.54 6.65
C GLY A 66 -12.25 1.89 7.34
N CYS A 67 -11.38 2.71 6.76
CA CYS A 67 -11.22 4.12 7.13
C CYS A 67 -11.05 4.98 5.88
N GLU A 68 -9.81 5.25 5.45
CA GLU A 68 -9.53 5.84 4.13
C GLU A 68 -9.04 4.77 3.16
N CYS A 69 -9.45 4.89 1.89
CA CYS A 69 -8.94 4.02 0.83
C CYS A 69 -7.48 4.38 0.54
N LEU A 70 -6.57 3.40 0.59
CA LEU A 70 -5.25 3.55 -0.01
C LEU A 70 -5.46 3.82 -1.50
N VAL A 71 -4.75 4.80 -2.04
CA VAL A 71 -4.76 5.09 -3.48
C VAL A 71 -3.33 5.36 -3.92
N LEU A 72 -2.70 4.37 -4.52
CA LEU A 72 -1.35 4.48 -5.07
C LEU A 72 -1.40 4.36 -6.60
N ARG A 73 -0.85 5.36 -7.30
CA ARG A 73 -0.76 5.39 -8.76
C ARG A 73 0.67 5.56 -9.21
N LYS A 74 0.99 5.03 -10.38
CA LYS A 74 2.31 5.14 -10.99
C LYS A 74 2.73 6.59 -11.23
N GLU A 75 1.81 7.42 -11.71
CA GLU A 75 2.06 8.79 -12.17
C GLU A 75 1.66 9.85 -11.12
N GLU A 76 1.48 9.45 -9.85
CA GLU A 76 1.16 10.41 -8.78
C GLU A 76 2.39 11.23 -8.41
N THR A 77 2.31 12.55 -8.59
CA THR A 77 3.43 13.48 -8.37
C THR A 77 3.29 14.25 -7.07
N THR A 78 2.17 14.09 -6.36
CA THR A 78 1.91 14.79 -5.11
C THR A 78 2.18 13.89 -3.90
N VAL A 79 2.53 14.51 -2.77
CA VAL A 79 2.53 13.82 -1.48
C VAL A 79 1.09 13.39 -1.19
N THR A 80 0.92 12.11 -0.88
CA THR A 80 -0.39 11.50 -0.61
C THR A 80 -0.38 10.83 0.75
N SER A 81 -1.58 10.53 1.26
CA SER A 81 -1.75 9.92 2.57
C SER A 81 -2.92 8.95 2.61
N CYS A 82 -2.90 8.05 3.58
CA CYS A 82 -4.00 7.15 3.91
C CYS A 82 -4.06 6.95 5.41
N MET A 83 -5.16 7.38 6.03
CA MET A 83 -5.46 7.11 7.42
C MET A 83 -6.14 5.74 7.55
N THR A 84 -5.50 4.83 8.28
CA THR A 84 -6.00 3.48 8.51
C THR A 84 -6.61 3.30 9.89
N LEU A 85 -6.26 4.19 10.85
CA LEU A 85 -6.64 4.07 12.26
C LEU A 85 -6.33 2.69 12.87
N GLU A 86 -5.23 2.06 12.40
CA GLU A 86 -4.79 0.72 12.84
C GLU A 86 -5.87 -0.36 12.66
N ARG A 87 -6.82 -0.12 11.74
CA ARG A 87 -7.82 -1.12 11.37
C ARG A 87 -7.14 -2.33 10.73
N PRO A 88 -7.78 -3.51 10.68
CA PRO A 88 -7.14 -4.74 10.21
C PRO A 88 -6.40 -4.60 8.87
N TYR A 89 -6.97 -3.89 7.89
CA TYR A 89 -6.35 -3.67 6.58
C TYR A 89 -5.06 -2.82 6.60
N ASP A 90 -4.72 -2.17 7.72
CA ASP A 90 -3.46 -1.46 7.92
C ASP A 90 -2.24 -2.34 7.66
N LEU A 91 -2.30 -3.63 8.02
CA LEU A 91 -1.23 -4.58 7.72
C LEU A 91 -0.94 -4.66 6.22
N VAL A 92 -2.00 -4.68 5.40
CA VAL A 92 -1.91 -4.75 3.94
C VAL A 92 -1.37 -3.43 3.39
N VAL A 93 -1.93 -2.29 3.82
CA VAL A 93 -1.50 -0.95 3.41
C VAL A 93 -0.03 -0.73 3.75
N GLY A 94 0.36 -0.95 5.00
CA GLY A 94 1.74 -0.81 5.46
C GLY A 94 2.69 -1.72 4.69
N CYS A 95 2.32 -2.98 4.45
CA CYS A 95 3.18 -3.90 3.71
C CYS A 95 3.37 -3.50 2.24
N ILE A 96 2.32 -3.01 1.57
CA ILE A 96 2.41 -2.47 0.20
C ILE A 96 3.36 -1.28 0.15
N LEU A 97 3.20 -0.33 1.07
CA LEU A 97 4.05 0.87 1.11
C LEU A 97 5.51 0.52 1.44
N LEU A 98 5.74 -0.37 2.40
CA LEU A 98 7.09 -0.86 2.72
C LEU A 98 7.71 -1.60 1.52
N ARG A 99 6.90 -2.33 0.75
CA ARG A 99 7.36 -3.00 -0.48
C ARG A 99 7.70 -2.00 -1.58
N ALA A 100 6.93 -0.94 -1.74
CA ALA A 100 7.24 0.14 -2.67
C ALA A 100 8.58 0.79 -2.33
N TYR A 101 8.80 1.12 -1.05
CA TYR A 101 10.08 1.64 -0.54
C TYR A 101 11.24 0.68 -0.82
N ALA A 102 11.07 -0.62 -0.55
CA ALA A 102 12.13 -1.60 -0.78
C ALA A 102 12.47 -1.83 -2.26
N LEU A 103 11.50 -1.69 -3.16
CA LEU A 103 11.69 -1.87 -4.60
C LEU A 103 12.30 -0.63 -5.28
N ALA A 104 12.04 0.56 -4.75
CA ALA A 104 12.51 1.82 -5.32
C ALA A 104 13.00 2.80 -4.23
N PRO A 105 14.02 2.43 -3.42
CA PRO A 105 14.45 3.23 -2.27
C PRO A 105 15.04 4.60 -2.66
N GLY A 106 15.44 4.78 -3.92
CA GLY A 106 15.89 6.08 -4.44
C GLY A 106 14.76 7.00 -4.90
N GLN A 107 13.52 6.49 -5.01
CA GLN A 107 12.40 7.21 -5.62
C GLN A 107 11.14 7.25 -4.76
N PHE A 108 10.99 6.35 -3.80
CA PHE A 108 9.78 6.24 -3.01
C PHE A 108 10.08 6.66 -1.57
N ASP A 109 9.53 7.80 -1.16
CA ASP A 109 9.60 8.27 0.23
C ASP A 109 8.40 7.74 1.01
N LEU A 110 8.64 7.23 2.22
CA LEU A 110 7.62 6.66 3.10
C LEU A 110 7.81 7.16 4.53
N ILE A 111 6.74 7.71 5.11
CA ILE A 111 6.68 8.12 6.52
C ILE A 111 5.31 7.79 7.12
N SER A 112 5.22 7.81 8.46
CA SER A 112 3.96 7.67 9.21
C SER A 112 3.91 8.65 10.38
N ASP A 113 2.72 8.88 10.94
CA ASP A 113 2.54 9.63 12.19
C ASP A 113 2.83 8.83 13.47
N GLY A 114 3.16 7.53 13.36
CA GLY A 114 3.68 6.70 14.46
C GLY A 114 5.18 6.39 14.37
N TYR A 115 5.65 5.54 15.28
CA TYR A 115 7.06 5.17 15.46
C TYR A 115 7.41 3.86 14.75
N TRP A 116 8.71 3.61 14.58
CA TRP A 116 9.21 2.37 13.96
C TRP A 116 8.78 1.07 14.66
N GLU A 117 8.49 1.13 15.96
CA GLU A 117 7.97 -0.01 16.72
C GLU A 117 6.51 -0.32 16.38
N ASP A 118 5.72 0.67 15.96
CA ASP A 118 4.33 0.47 15.54
C ASP A 118 4.28 -0.35 14.24
N TRP A 119 5.30 -0.21 13.39
CA TRP A 119 5.50 -1.01 12.18
C TRP A 119 5.93 -2.46 12.45
N ARG A 120 6.15 -2.89 13.69
CA ARG A 120 6.68 -4.23 13.99
C ARG A 120 5.87 -5.35 13.33
N HIS A 121 4.55 -5.26 13.37
CA HIS A 121 3.66 -6.27 12.79
C HIS A 121 3.78 -6.31 11.25
N VAL A 122 3.83 -5.15 10.59
CA VAL A 122 4.10 -5.02 9.15
C VAL A 122 5.46 -5.60 8.79
N ARG A 123 6.52 -5.26 9.54
CA ARG A 123 7.89 -5.74 9.28
C ARG A 123 8.03 -7.24 9.44
N GLN A 124 7.38 -7.80 10.46
CA GLN A 124 7.35 -9.25 10.68
C GLN A 124 6.63 -9.97 9.54
N PHE A 125 5.50 -9.43 9.08
CA PHE A 125 4.78 -9.98 7.94
C PHE A 125 5.58 -9.85 6.63
N TYR A 126 6.19 -8.69 6.39
CA TYR A 126 7.08 -8.45 5.24
C TYR A 126 8.22 -9.48 5.18
N ALA A 127 8.90 -9.71 6.30
CA ALA A 127 10.00 -10.67 6.39
C ALA A 127 9.58 -12.13 6.15
N GLN A 128 8.29 -12.46 6.29
CA GLN A 128 7.77 -13.79 5.92
C GLN A 128 7.57 -13.94 4.41
N LEU A 129 7.29 -12.85 3.71
CA LEU A 129 7.08 -12.83 2.25
C LEU A 129 8.41 -12.72 1.49
N TRP A 130 9.36 -11.94 2.03
CA TRP A 130 10.67 -11.72 1.44
C TRP A 130 11.76 -11.84 2.54
N PRO A 131 12.28 -13.06 2.78
CA PRO A 131 13.18 -13.34 3.90
C PRO A 131 14.67 -12.95 3.70
N ASP A 132 15.02 -12.23 2.64
CA ASP A 132 16.41 -11.92 2.25
C ASP A 132 16.80 -10.45 2.45
#